data_AF-A0A9P5CJ19-F1
#
_entry.id   AF-A0A9P5CJ19-F1
#
_cell.length_a   1.000
_cell.length_b   1.000
_cell.length_c   1.000
_cell.angle_alpha   90.00
_cell.angle_beta   90.00
_cell.angle_gamma   90.00
#
_symmetry.space_group_name_H-M   'P 1'
#
loop_
_entity.id
_entity.type
_entity.pdbx_description
1 polymer ?
#
loop_
_entity_poly.entity_id
_entity_poly.type
_entity_poly.pdbx_seq_one_letter_code
_entity_poly.pdbx_strand_id
1 'polypeptide(L)'
;MVIRSRWSISIPEVSIHQWIFGSSKDPLQAGDAKALIDADRPDTHFLTFEEYRLLSKRVGLGLQRAGLKPGDRVLVFSGNNVYFPSIFCGVLMAGGIFSGANPSFVARELAYQLRDSGASFLIAAGDSLDVALQAIEEAGLPKDRLYTFDAKEDPRPNKPAPGVRGRQQGVRHWTELIQADIAEAAAWDWVEPSDPKSATCCLNYSSGTTGVPKGVEISHHAYVANCTQVVFLSQLDPDHEAKVARARALAFLPFYHAYGQTYFIANYPSQRIPVYIMPKFDFLKFLEHIEKYRITALACVPPVIVALAKHPAARKADLSSIETIGSGAAPLAAETARECESLFKAKGVILSQGWGMTEVTCTCMAWETTRLKPSGGVGELMPNCAGKLMDLDGETEIQEANQRGELWVTGPNLLKGYWNKPEATSSTVVTDRGGTRWLRTGDIAYLEEYKDGSIWHIVDRIKELIKVKGNQVAPAELEGVLLDHPDIADAAVVGVTIKGEEYPRAYVQISPGAKVKEKDIAFWMEDKVTRYKRLQGGVVFVDAVPKNPSGKILRKILRDRAKEEVGDREPLASKI
;
A
#
# COMPACT_ATOMS: atom_id res chain seq x y z
N MET A 1 -29.28 4.67 8.95
CA MET A 1 -29.43 3.43 8.17
C MET A 1 -28.07 3.06 7.59
N VAL A 2 -27.56 1.86 7.88
CA VAL A 2 -26.24 1.40 7.41
C VAL A 2 -26.29 1.02 5.93
N ILE A 3 -25.30 1.47 5.14
CA ILE A 3 -25.09 1.04 3.75
C ILE A 3 -24.28 -0.25 3.76
N ARG A 4 -24.76 -1.28 3.07
CA ARG A 4 -24.11 -2.59 2.99
C ARG A 4 -23.56 -2.83 1.60
N SER A 5 -22.55 -3.69 1.52
CA SER A 5 -22.19 -4.33 0.26
C SER A 5 -23.39 -5.12 -0.27
N ARG A 6 -23.59 -5.10 -1.59
CA ARG A 6 -24.58 -5.97 -2.24
C ARG A 6 -24.15 -7.44 -2.26
N TRP A 7 -22.90 -7.71 -1.89
CA TRP A 7 -22.28 -9.02 -1.92
C TRP A 7 -22.10 -9.57 -0.51
N SER A 8 -22.49 -10.82 -0.33
CA SER A 8 -22.20 -11.61 0.86
C SER A 8 -21.56 -12.91 0.40
N ILE A 9 -20.31 -13.13 0.79
CA ILE A 9 -19.53 -14.31 0.40
C ILE A 9 -19.08 -15.08 1.63
N SER A 10 -18.76 -16.35 1.43
CA SER A 10 -18.11 -17.18 2.45
C SER A 10 -16.62 -16.81 2.52
N ILE A 11 -16.12 -16.60 3.74
CA ILE A 11 -14.70 -16.35 3.98
C ILE A 11 -14.08 -17.62 4.60
N PRO A 12 -13.10 -18.26 3.93
CA PRO A 12 -12.41 -19.42 4.49
C PRO A 12 -11.80 -19.13 5.86
N GLU A 13 -12.03 -20.02 6.83
CA GLU A 13 -11.43 -19.94 8.17
C GLU A 13 -10.11 -20.69 8.19
N VAL A 14 -9.13 -20.19 7.44
CA VAL A 14 -7.80 -20.78 7.29
C VAL A 14 -6.72 -19.73 7.53
N SER A 15 -5.47 -20.15 7.69
CA SER A 15 -4.34 -19.23 7.65
C SER A 15 -4.14 -18.65 6.23
N ILE A 16 -3.59 -17.44 6.13
CA ILE A 16 -3.26 -16.86 4.82
C ILE A 16 -2.29 -17.72 4.00
N HIS A 17 -1.30 -18.39 4.62
CA HIS A 17 -0.40 -19.25 3.86
C HIS A 17 -1.12 -20.51 3.34
N GLN A 18 -2.08 -21.07 4.10
CA GLN A 18 -2.95 -22.13 3.60
C GLN A 18 -3.87 -21.62 2.47
N TRP A 19 -4.38 -20.40 2.55
CA TRP A 19 -5.18 -19.80 1.47
C TRP A 19 -4.38 -19.61 0.18
N ILE A 20 -3.10 -19.25 0.27
CA ILE A 20 -2.22 -19.10 -0.91
C ILE A 20 -1.83 -20.46 -1.50
N PHE A 21 -1.49 -21.44 -0.65
CA PHE A 21 -0.78 -22.65 -1.08
C PHE A 21 -1.56 -23.97 -0.97
N GLY A 22 -2.77 -23.96 -0.42
CA GLY A 22 -3.46 -25.18 0.00
C GLY A 22 -2.87 -25.74 1.29
N SER A 23 -3.05 -27.04 1.53
CA SER A 23 -2.61 -27.74 2.74
C SER A 23 -1.09 -27.89 2.80
N SER A 24 -0.50 -27.95 3.99
CA SER A 24 0.93 -28.27 4.21
C SER A 24 1.34 -29.63 3.64
N LYS A 25 0.36 -30.53 3.54
CA LYS A 25 0.48 -31.94 3.14
C LYS A 25 0.24 -32.16 1.64
N ASP A 26 -0.25 -31.14 0.92
CA ASP A 26 -0.46 -31.27 -0.52
C ASP A 26 0.88 -31.48 -1.22
N PRO A 27 0.97 -32.42 -2.18
CA PRO A 27 2.22 -32.75 -2.83
C PRO A 27 2.84 -31.54 -3.52
N LEU A 28 4.16 -31.39 -3.39
CA LEU A 28 4.92 -30.47 -4.23
C LEU A 28 5.11 -31.13 -5.60
N GLN A 29 4.25 -30.82 -6.55
CA GLN A 29 4.41 -31.29 -7.92
C GLN A 29 5.48 -30.45 -8.63
N ALA A 30 6.40 -31.06 -9.37
CA ALA A 30 7.36 -30.29 -10.14
C ALA A 30 6.62 -29.51 -11.25
N GLY A 31 6.81 -28.20 -11.28
CA GLY A 31 6.26 -27.30 -12.29
C GLY A 31 7.31 -26.31 -12.77
N ASP A 32 7.19 -25.86 -14.01
CA ASP A 32 8.04 -24.84 -14.64
C ASP A 32 7.39 -23.45 -14.67
N ALA A 33 6.12 -23.36 -14.27
CA ALA A 33 5.36 -22.12 -14.22
C ALA A 33 5.95 -21.14 -13.20
N LYS A 34 6.56 -20.05 -13.70
CA LYS A 34 7.14 -18.98 -12.89
C LYS A 34 6.05 -18.22 -12.11
N ALA A 35 6.26 -18.01 -10.83
CA ALA A 35 5.38 -17.25 -9.95
C ALA A 35 5.93 -15.85 -9.64
N LEU A 36 7.20 -15.78 -9.22
CA LEU A 36 7.86 -14.57 -8.79
C LEU A 36 9.12 -14.39 -9.62
N ILE A 37 9.26 -13.27 -10.33
CA ILE A 37 10.25 -13.11 -11.40
C ILE A 37 10.95 -11.76 -11.20
N ASP A 38 12.27 -11.71 -11.15
CA ASP A 38 13.01 -10.44 -11.23
C ASP A 38 12.84 -9.87 -12.63
N ALA A 39 12.26 -8.68 -12.75
CA ALA A 39 11.95 -8.09 -14.06
C ALA A 39 13.20 -7.71 -14.87
N ASP A 40 14.34 -7.46 -14.21
CA ASP A 40 15.62 -7.21 -14.88
C ASP A 40 16.37 -8.53 -15.19
N ARG A 41 16.11 -9.60 -14.43
CA ARG A 41 16.85 -10.87 -14.49
C ARG A 41 15.93 -12.11 -14.56
N PRO A 42 14.95 -12.17 -15.49
CA PRO A 42 13.85 -13.14 -15.45
C PRO A 42 14.26 -14.60 -15.66
N ASP A 43 15.43 -14.85 -16.25
CA ASP A 43 15.92 -16.20 -16.55
C ASP A 43 16.83 -16.77 -15.45
N THR A 44 17.35 -15.92 -14.58
CA THR A 44 18.29 -16.34 -13.52
C THR A 44 17.73 -16.15 -12.12
N HIS A 45 16.80 -15.21 -11.93
CA HIS A 45 16.21 -14.85 -10.64
C HIS A 45 14.70 -14.95 -10.73
N PHE A 46 14.20 -16.15 -10.47
CA PHE A 46 12.77 -16.43 -10.39
C PHE A 46 12.51 -17.58 -9.43
N LEU A 47 11.27 -17.70 -9.01
CA LEU A 47 10.72 -18.88 -8.34
C LEU A 47 9.51 -19.36 -9.13
N THR A 48 9.41 -20.66 -9.38
CA THR A 48 8.14 -21.27 -9.77
C THR A 48 7.13 -21.24 -8.62
N PHE A 49 5.85 -21.55 -8.88
CA PHE A 49 4.85 -21.63 -7.82
C PHE A 49 5.24 -22.62 -6.73
N GLU A 50 5.87 -23.72 -7.12
CA GLU A 50 6.23 -24.79 -6.21
C GLU A 50 7.56 -24.48 -5.50
N GLU A 51 8.51 -23.83 -6.17
CA GLU A 51 9.70 -23.26 -5.53
C GLU A 51 9.34 -22.14 -4.54
N TYR A 52 8.33 -21.32 -4.82
CA TYR A 52 7.85 -20.28 -3.91
C TYR A 52 7.33 -20.90 -2.60
N ARG A 53 6.47 -21.92 -2.69
CA ARG A 53 5.98 -22.68 -1.53
C ARG A 53 7.14 -23.36 -0.79
N LEU A 54 8.00 -24.09 -1.51
CA LEU A 54 9.11 -24.83 -0.91
C LEU A 54 10.11 -23.90 -0.20
N LEU A 55 10.50 -22.78 -0.82
CA LEU A 55 11.40 -21.82 -0.20
C LEU A 55 10.77 -21.21 1.06
N SER A 56 9.47 -20.94 1.05
CA SER A 56 8.73 -20.49 2.24
C SER A 56 8.79 -21.53 3.36
N LYS A 57 8.59 -22.82 3.05
CA LYS A 57 8.74 -23.92 4.02
C LYS A 57 10.16 -23.99 4.58
N ARG A 58 11.19 -23.88 3.73
CA ARG A 58 12.60 -23.86 4.16
C ARG A 58 12.86 -22.71 5.13
N VAL A 59 12.43 -21.49 4.79
CA VAL A 59 12.55 -20.31 5.67
C VAL A 59 11.86 -20.55 7.00
N GLY A 60 10.62 -21.04 7.00
CA GLY A 60 9.86 -21.29 8.22
C GLY A 60 10.53 -22.30 9.15
N LEU A 61 10.97 -23.43 8.60
CA LEU A 61 11.72 -24.44 9.34
C LEU A 61 13.05 -23.90 9.87
N GLY A 62 13.78 -23.10 9.07
CA GLY A 62 15.02 -22.47 9.52
C GLY A 62 14.82 -21.45 10.63
N LEU A 63 13.74 -20.68 10.59
CA LEU A 63 13.38 -19.75 11.67
C LEU A 63 13.07 -20.51 12.97
N GLN A 64 12.32 -21.61 12.90
CA GLN A 64 12.07 -22.46 14.08
C GLN A 64 13.36 -23.05 14.65
N ARG A 65 14.26 -23.54 13.80
CA ARG A 65 15.60 -24.01 14.20
C ARG A 65 16.46 -22.91 14.81
N ALA A 66 16.30 -21.67 14.34
CA ALA A 66 16.91 -20.49 14.94
C ALA A 66 16.24 -20.05 16.26
N GLY A 67 15.16 -20.73 16.68
CA GLY A 67 14.49 -20.51 17.96
C GLY A 67 13.29 -19.56 17.91
N LEU A 68 12.72 -19.29 16.74
CA LEU A 68 11.44 -18.57 16.62
C LEU A 68 10.32 -19.41 17.23
N LYS A 69 9.54 -18.82 18.14
CA LYS A 69 8.36 -19.45 18.75
C LYS A 69 7.08 -18.90 18.12
N PRO A 70 5.96 -19.67 18.10
CA PRO A 70 4.68 -19.14 17.67
C PRO A 70 4.31 -17.84 18.42
N GLY A 71 3.87 -16.83 17.68
CA GLY A 71 3.57 -15.49 18.19
C GLY A 71 4.77 -14.53 18.25
N ASP A 72 6.00 -14.99 18.03
CA ASP A 72 7.16 -14.12 17.90
C ASP A 72 7.08 -13.26 16.63
N ARG A 73 7.63 -12.04 16.67
CA ARG A 73 7.62 -11.11 15.54
C ARG A 73 8.95 -11.17 14.78
N VAL A 74 8.89 -11.26 13.46
CA VAL A 74 10.04 -11.12 12.57
C VAL A 74 9.90 -9.83 11.79
N LEU A 75 10.83 -8.90 12.00
CA LEU A 75 10.85 -7.63 11.27
C LEU A 75 11.71 -7.78 10.01
N VAL A 76 11.15 -7.40 8.85
CA VAL A 76 11.85 -7.41 7.56
C VAL A 76 12.06 -5.97 7.10
N PHE A 77 13.33 -5.56 7.03
CA PHE A 77 13.79 -4.24 6.62
C PHE A 77 14.48 -4.34 5.26
N SER A 78 13.68 -4.42 4.20
CA SER A 78 14.18 -4.61 2.84
C SER A 78 13.22 -4.03 1.80
N GLY A 79 13.77 -3.67 0.65
CA GLY A 79 13.00 -3.34 -0.54
C GLY A 79 12.44 -4.59 -1.23
N ASN A 80 11.79 -4.38 -2.38
CA ASN A 80 11.23 -5.47 -3.17
C ASN A 80 12.34 -6.37 -3.72
N ASN A 81 12.14 -7.68 -3.66
CA ASN A 81 12.95 -8.67 -4.37
C ASN A 81 12.20 -10.00 -4.46
N VAL A 82 12.71 -10.93 -5.27
CA VAL A 82 12.08 -12.22 -5.57
C VAL A 82 11.87 -13.11 -4.34
N TYR A 83 12.73 -13.00 -3.32
CA TYR A 83 12.72 -13.88 -2.16
C TYR A 83 11.92 -13.31 -0.97
N PHE A 84 11.61 -12.01 -0.99
CA PHE A 84 10.82 -11.36 0.07
C PHE A 84 9.47 -12.06 0.31
N PRO A 85 8.69 -12.43 -0.73
CA PRO A 85 7.45 -13.19 -0.55
C PRO A 85 7.66 -14.50 0.24
N SER A 86 8.77 -15.23 -0.01
CA SER A 86 9.08 -16.45 0.73
C SER A 86 9.47 -16.19 2.19
N ILE A 87 10.12 -15.07 2.47
CA ILE A 87 10.35 -14.64 3.86
C ILE A 87 9.02 -14.36 4.55
N PHE A 88 8.13 -13.59 3.90
CA PHE A 88 6.80 -13.29 4.41
C PHE A 88 6.04 -14.59 4.76
N CYS A 89 5.86 -15.48 3.79
CA CYS A 89 5.13 -16.73 4.00
C CYS A 89 5.84 -17.67 4.99
N GLY A 90 7.17 -17.73 4.97
CA GLY A 90 7.96 -18.56 5.88
C GLY A 90 7.82 -18.14 7.34
N VAL A 91 7.76 -16.84 7.63
CA VAL A 91 7.47 -16.32 8.98
C VAL A 91 6.12 -16.84 9.48
N LEU A 92 5.08 -16.77 8.63
CA LEU A 92 3.74 -17.23 8.99
C LEU A 92 3.66 -18.75 9.15
N MET A 93 4.30 -19.50 8.25
CA MET A 93 4.40 -20.96 8.33
C MET A 93 5.12 -21.42 9.60
N ALA A 94 6.06 -20.63 10.13
CA ALA A 94 6.71 -20.92 11.41
C ALA A 94 5.83 -20.62 12.64
N GLY A 95 4.64 -20.03 12.45
CA GLY A 95 3.76 -19.52 13.50
C GLY A 95 4.11 -18.11 13.97
N GLY A 96 5.05 -17.44 13.30
CA GLY A 96 5.47 -16.08 13.62
C GLY A 96 4.54 -15.02 13.05
N ILE A 97 4.76 -13.78 13.48
CA ILE A 97 4.06 -12.58 13.06
C ILE A 97 5.01 -11.74 12.20
N PHE A 98 4.61 -11.43 10.98
CA PHE A 98 5.41 -10.60 10.08
C PHE A 98 5.28 -9.11 10.42
N SER A 99 6.37 -8.34 10.35
CA SER A 99 6.33 -6.88 10.32
C SER A 99 7.26 -6.32 9.25
N GLY A 100 6.71 -5.55 8.32
CA GLY A 100 7.49 -4.87 7.28
C GLY A 100 7.96 -3.48 7.74
N ALA A 101 9.23 -3.17 7.53
CA ALA A 101 9.78 -1.83 7.74
C ALA A 101 10.15 -1.16 6.42
N ASN A 102 9.96 0.16 6.36
CA ASN A 102 10.35 0.95 5.20
C ASN A 102 11.89 0.94 5.07
N PRO A 103 12.47 0.49 3.94
CA PRO A 103 13.92 0.39 3.75
C PRO A 103 14.67 1.73 3.77
N SER A 104 13.93 2.85 3.76
CA SER A 104 14.50 4.21 3.87
C SER A 104 14.58 4.73 5.31
N PHE A 105 14.15 3.95 6.31
CA PHE A 105 14.26 4.37 7.70
C PHE A 105 15.70 4.59 8.12
N VAL A 106 15.90 5.59 8.98
CA VAL A 106 17.13 5.75 9.76
C VAL A 106 17.11 4.84 10.99
N ALA A 107 18.28 4.64 11.62
CA ALA A 107 18.43 3.69 12.73
C ALA A 107 17.42 3.88 13.87
N ARG A 108 17.20 5.12 14.31
CA ARG A 108 16.22 5.45 15.38
C ARG A 108 14.78 5.05 15.05
N GLU A 109 14.39 5.13 13.77
CA GLU A 109 13.03 4.81 13.31
C GLU A 109 12.85 3.29 13.25
N LEU A 110 13.86 2.58 12.75
CA LEU A 110 13.89 1.13 12.76
C LEU A 110 13.94 0.58 14.20
N ALA A 111 14.76 1.17 15.07
CA ALA A 111 14.85 0.81 16.49
C ALA A 111 13.52 1.03 17.23
N TYR A 112 12.80 2.11 16.89
CA TYR A 112 11.45 2.33 17.39
C TYR A 112 10.51 1.17 17.01
N GLN A 113 10.47 0.78 15.74
CA GLN A 113 9.61 -0.33 15.29
C GLN A 113 10.03 -1.68 15.89
N LEU A 114 11.33 -1.95 16.02
CA LEU A 114 11.84 -3.15 16.70
C LEU A 114 11.32 -3.25 18.13
N ARG A 115 11.42 -2.17 18.91
CA ARG A 115 10.94 -2.12 20.30
C ARG A 115 9.41 -2.20 20.40
N ASP A 116 8.70 -1.42 19.58
CA ASP A 116 7.23 -1.35 19.64
C ASP A 116 6.57 -2.68 19.22
N SER A 117 7.08 -3.31 18.16
CA SER A 117 6.61 -4.63 17.72
C SER A 117 7.09 -5.77 18.61
N GLY A 118 8.17 -5.54 19.37
CA GLY A 118 8.87 -6.57 20.13
C GLY A 118 9.45 -7.66 19.23
N ALA A 119 9.97 -7.31 18.05
CA ALA A 119 10.55 -8.27 17.12
C ALA A 119 11.73 -9.03 17.76
N SER A 120 11.73 -10.36 17.65
CA SER A 120 12.81 -11.23 18.13
C SER A 120 13.82 -11.57 17.05
N PHE A 121 13.54 -11.19 15.80
CA PHE A 121 14.42 -11.34 14.65
C PHE A 121 14.35 -10.12 13.73
N LEU A 122 15.48 -9.78 13.12
CA LEU A 122 15.57 -8.77 12.07
C LEU A 122 16.19 -9.41 10.81
N ILE A 123 15.52 -9.24 9.68
CA ILE A 123 16.05 -9.61 8.36
C ILE A 123 16.21 -8.30 7.57
N ALA A 124 17.45 -7.88 7.32
CA ALA A 124 17.76 -6.56 6.76
C ALA A 124 18.48 -6.68 5.42
N ALA A 125 18.12 -5.85 4.44
CA ALA A 125 18.82 -5.78 3.16
C ALA A 125 20.32 -5.55 3.37
N GLY A 126 21.17 -6.20 2.55
CA GLY A 126 22.62 -6.07 2.66
C GLY A 126 23.13 -4.62 2.57
N ASP A 127 22.52 -3.82 1.69
CA ASP A 127 22.87 -2.40 1.50
C ASP A 127 22.41 -1.50 2.67
N SER A 128 21.59 -2.02 3.59
CA SER A 128 21.09 -1.32 4.78
C SER A 128 21.64 -1.91 6.09
N LEU A 129 22.71 -2.71 6.03
CA LEU A 129 23.24 -3.45 7.17
C LEU A 129 23.74 -2.55 8.31
N ASP A 130 24.41 -1.43 8.01
CA ASP A 130 24.94 -0.53 9.03
C ASP A 130 23.80 0.11 9.85
N VAL A 131 22.72 0.52 9.16
CA VAL A 131 21.50 1.04 9.81
C VAL A 131 20.85 -0.04 10.68
N ALA A 132 20.80 -1.28 10.19
CA ALA A 132 20.25 -2.40 10.95
C ALA A 132 21.07 -2.71 12.21
N LEU A 133 22.40 -2.70 12.11
CA LEU A 133 23.31 -2.93 13.23
C LEU A 133 23.13 -1.87 14.33
N GLN A 134 23.07 -0.60 13.96
CA GLN A 134 22.79 0.48 14.90
C GLN A 134 21.41 0.32 15.54
N ALA A 135 20.38 -0.02 14.74
CA ALA A 135 19.02 -0.17 15.24
C ALA A 135 18.86 -1.34 16.22
N ILE A 136 19.53 -2.48 16.01
CA ILE A 136 19.48 -3.61 16.95
C ILE A 136 20.19 -3.29 18.27
N GLU A 137 21.27 -2.52 18.22
CA GLU A 137 21.96 -2.04 19.43
C GLU A 137 21.04 -1.11 20.24
N GLU A 138 20.43 -0.12 19.59
CA GLU A 138 19.46 0.79 20.21
C GLU A 138 18.20 0.08 20.73
N ALA A 139 17.79 -1.03 20.09
CA ALA A 139 16.63 -1.82 20.49
C ALA A 139 16.95 -2.92 21.51
N GLY A 140 18.22 -3.22 21.76
CA GLY A 140 18.65 -4.34 22.61
C GLY A 140 18.43 -5.73 21.99
N LEU A 141 18.35 -5.83 20.66
CA LEU A 141 18.22 -7.12 19.97
C LEU A 141 19.61 -7.75 19.75
N PRO A 142 19.83 -9.02 20.15
CA PRO A 142 21.12 -9.69 19.95
C PRO A 142 21.51 -9.80 18.48
N LYS A 143 22.80 -9.63 18.18
CA LYS A 143 23.34 -9.65 16.79
C LYS A 143 23.14 -10.99 16.08
N ASP A 144 23.04 -12.11 16.80
CA ASP A 144 22.75 -13.43 16.25
C ASP A 144 21.30 -13.59 15.76
N ARG A 145 20.42 -12.62 16.09
CA ARG A 145 19.05 -12.50 15.60
C ARG A 145 18.91 -11.64 14.34
N LEU A 146 20.00 -11.01 13.89
CA LEU A 146 20.07 -10.26 12.65
C LEU A 146 20.56 -11.16 11.51
N TYR A 147 19.83 -11.14 10.40
CA TYR A 147 20.22 -11.78 9.15
C TYR A 147 20.36 -10.74 8.04
N THR A 148 21.48 -10.78 7.32
CA THR A 148 21.66 -10.04 6.07
C THR A 148 20.86 -10.71 4.96
N PHE A 149 20.05 -9.92 4.27
CA PHE A 149 19.19 -10.36 3.18
C PHE A 149 19.74 -9.85 1.85
N ASP A 150 20.57 -10.69 1.22
CA ASP A 150 21.03 -10.47 -0.15
C ASP A 150 20.18 -11.27 -1.13
N ALA A 151 19.60 -10.57 -2.10
CA ALA A 151 18.81 -11.13 -3.19
C ALA A 151 19.53 -11.07 -4.55
N LYS A 152 20.83 -10.73 -4.55
CA LYS A 152 21.68 -10.70 -5.75
C LYS A 152 22.07 -12.09 -6.22
N GLU A 153 22.12 -13.06 -5.32
CA GLU A 153 22.44 -14.46 -5.62
C GLU A 153 21.20 -15.35 -5.56
N ASP A 154 21.17 -16.35 -6.42
CA ASP A 154 20.09 -17.33 -6.50
C ASP A 154 20.35 -18.48 -5.50
N PRO A 155 19.55 -18.61 -4.42
CA PRO A 155 19.82 -19.50 -3.31
C PRO A 155 19.37 -20.96 -3.55
N ARG A 156 18.96 -21.30 -4.77
CA ARG A 156 18.46 -22.63 -5.12
C ARG A 156 19.58 -23.69 -5.07
N PRO A 157 19.26 -24.97 -4.77
CA PRO A 157 20.21 -26.03 -4.42
C PRO A 157 21.35 -26.29 -5.42
N ASN A 158 21.13 -25.95 -6.69
CA ASN A 158 22.10 -26.15 -7.76
C ASN A 158 23.16 -25.02 -7.84
N LYS A 159 23.11 -24.04 -6.93
CA LYS A 159 24.06 -22.94 -6.83
C LYS A 159 24.56 -22.82 -5.39
N PRO A 160 25.88 -22.60 -5.16
CA PRO A 160 26.40 -22.50 -3.81
C PRO A 160 25.74 -21.34 -3.07
N ALA A 161 25.10 -21.62 -1.93
CA ALA A 161 24.51 -20.58 -1.11
C ALA A 161 25.64 -19.70 -0.48
N PRO A 162 25.59 -18.36 -0.60
CA PRO A 162 26.64 -17.48 -0.11
C PRO A 162 26.90 -17.64 1.40
N GLY A 163 25.90 -18.08 2.19
CA GLY A 163 26.04 -18.30 3.63
C GLY A 163 27.04 -19.38 4.08
N VAL A 164 27.62 -20.17 3.16
CA VAL A 164 28.75 -21.06 3.49
C VAL A 164 30.10 -20.31 3.43
N ARG A 165 30.16 -19.12 2.80
CA ARG A 165 31.36 -18.26 2.74
C ARG A 165 31.05 -16.83 3.19
N GLY A 166 31.25 -16.57 4.49
CA GLY A 166 31.51 -15.22 5.01
C GLY A 166 30.31 -14.53 5.65
N ARG A 167 30.36 -14.37 6.97
CA ARG A 167 29.49 -13.44 7.69
C ARG A 167 29.90 -12.00 7.34
N GLN A 168 29.03 -11.22 6.71
CA GLN A 168 29.30 -9.80 6.53
C GLN A 168 29.24 -9.11 7.90
N GLN A 169 30.34 -8.49 8.31
CA GLN A 169 30.48 -7.84 9.62
C GLN A 169 30.09 -8.76 10.81
N GLY A 170 30.27 -10.08 10.69
CA GLY A 170 29.91 -11.04 11.74
C GLY A 170 28.40 -11.32 11.89
N VAL A 171 27.58 -10.82 10.95
CA VAL A 171 26.13 -11.04 10.88
C VAL A 171 25.82 -12.32 10.09
N ARG A 172 24.76 -13.02 10.48
CA ARG A 172 24.31 -14.25 9.81
C ARG A 172 23.76 -13.93 8.43
N HIS A 173 23.92 -14.84 7.48
CA HIS A 173 23.30 -14.68 6.16
C HIS A 173 21.91 -15.33 6.14
N TRP A 174 20.92 -14.73 5.49
CA TRP A 174 19.55 -15.27 5.46
C TRP A 174 19.48 -16.69 4.89
N THR A 175 20.44 -17.09 4.04
CA THR A 175 20.50 -18.46 3.51
C THR A 175 20.78 -19.52 4.58
N GLU A 176 21.20 -19.13 5.78
CA GLU A 176 21.24 -20.02 6.95
C GLU A 176 19.82 -20.47 7.36
N LEU A 177 18.79 -19.68 7.05
CA LEU A 177 17.38 -20.03 7.30
C LEU A 177 16.82 -21.02 6.29
N ILE A 178 17.55 -21.37 5.23
CA ILE A 178 17.06 -22.30 4.20
C ILE A 178 17.95 -23.54 4.09
N GLN A 179 18.73 -23.85 5.12
CA GLN A 179 19.64 -25.01 5.09
C GLN A 179 18.94 -26.37 5.09
N ALA A 180 17.65 -26.42 5.44
CA ALA A 180 16.86 -27.65 5.28
C ALA A 180 16.91 -28.12 3.83
N ASP A 181 17.11 -29.43 3.64
CA ASP A 181 17.07 -30.03 2.31
C ASP A 181 15.62 -30.04 1.77
N ILE A 182 15.49 -30.36 0.49
CA ILE A 182 14.20 -30.32 -0.21
C ILE A 182 13.21 -31.32 0.40
N ALA A 183 13.65 -32.55 0.71
CA ALA A 183 12.77 -33.61 1.19
C ALA A 183 12.27 -33.30 2.60
N GLU A 184 13.16 -32.81 3.46
CA GLU A 184 12.82 -32.36 4.80
C GLU A 184 11.80 -31.22 4.76
N ALA A 185 12.09 -30.15 4.02
CA ALA A 185 11.19 -29.01 3.94
C ALA A 185 9.86 -29.36 3.26
N ALA A 186 9.85 -30.29 2.30
CA ALA A 186 8.63 -30.80 1.69
C ALA A 186 7.75 -31.55 2.71
N ALA A 187 8.35 -32.38 3.56
CA ALA A 187 7.65 -33.20 4.56
C ALA A 187 7.24 -32.41 5.83
N TRP A 188 7.87 -31.27 6.10
CA TRP A 188 7.58 -30.45 7.28
C TRP A 188 6.13 -29.96 7.30
N ASP A 189 5.41 -30.22 8.39
CA ASP A 189 4.09 -29.65 8.64
C ASP A 189 4.27 -28.25 9.24
N TRP A 190 3.76 -27.23 8.56
CA TRP A 190 3.85 -25.86 9.04
C TRP A 190 2.84 -25.62 10.18
N VAL A 191 2.99 -24.50 10.88
CA VAL A 191 2.13 -24.14 12.00
C VAL A 191 0.84 -23.50 11.49
N GLU A 192 -0.29 -24.17 11.73
CA GLU A 192 -1.62 -23.58 11.59
C GLU A 192 -2.09 -22.99 12.91
N PRO A 193 -2.69 -21.78 12.92
CA PRO A 193 -3.28 -21.21 14.12
C PRO A 193 -4.54 -21.98 14.54
N SER A 194 -4.73 -22.19 15.84
CA SER A 194 -5.93 -22.86 16.37
C SER A 194 -7.22 -22.07 16.11
N ASP A 195 -7.13 -20.75 16.04
CA ASP A 195 -8.22 -19.85 15.65
C ASP A 195 -7.68 -18.74 14.73
N PRO A 196 -7.88 -18.85 13.40
CA PRO A 196 -7.46 -17.82 12.44
C PRO A 196 -8.10 -16.44 12.67
N LYS A 197 -9.26 -16.36 13.35
CA LYS A 197 -9.94 -15.08 13.61
C LYS A 197 -9.19 -14.22 14.62
N SER A 198 -8.63 -14.85 15.64
CA SER A 198 -7.87 -14.17 16.69
C SER A 198 -6.35 -14.21 16.49
N ALA A 199 -5.81 -15.19 15.76
CA ALA A 199 -4.38 -15.30 15.50
C ALA A 199 -3.87 -14.16 14.59
N THR A 200 -2.90 -13.40 15.08
CA THR A 200 -2.25 -12.31 14.34
C THR A 200 -1.28 -12.87 13.32
N CYS A 201 -1.35 -12.40 12.08
CA CYS A 201 -0.38 -12.73 11.04
C CYS A 201 0.60 -11.58 10.77
N CYS A 202 0.15 -10.33 10.85
CA CYS A 202 0.96 -9.17 10.47
C CYS A 202 0.81 -8.02 11.46
N LEU A 203 1.91 -7.30 11.70
CA LEU A 203 1.96 -5.96 12.26
C LEU A 203 2.41 -4.98 11.17
N ASN A 204 1.45 -4.39 10.46
CA ASN A 204 1.73 -3.39 9.44
C ASN A 204 1.71 -1.99 10.06
N TYR A 205 2.81 -1.25 9.96
CA TYR A 205 2.92 0.05 10.62
C TYR A 205 2.27 1.16 9.79
N SER A 206 1.35 1.89 10.43
CA SER A 206 0.65 3.05 9.85
C SER A 206 0.83 4.26 10.75
N SER A 207 1.16 5.42 10.18
CA SER A 207 1.15 6.70 10.91
C SER A 207 -0.27 7.14 11.31
N GLY A 208 -1.31 6.47 10.80
CA GLY A 208 -2.72 6.71 11.09
C GLY A 208 -3.14 8.18 10.95
N THR A 209 -4.06 8.60 11.82
CA THR A 209 -4.48 10.00 12.01
C THR A 209 -3.53 10.76 12.96
N THR A 210 -2.85 10.07 13.88
CA THR A 210 -2.10 10.64 15.02
C THR A 210 -0.63 10.99 14.76
N GLY A 211 -0.03 10.55 13.63
CA GLY A 211 1.30 10.98 13.18
C GLY A 211 2.48 10.09 13.61
N VAL A 212 2.40 9.40 14.75
CA VAL A 212 3.38 8.35 15.14
C VAL A 212 2.97 7.00 14.53
N PRO A 213 3.89 6.25 13.90
CA PRO A 213 3.60 4.91 13.38
C PRO A 213 3.11 3.95 14.48
N LYS A 214 2.01 3.25 14.24
CA LYS A 214 1.42 2.24 15.15
C LYS A 214 1.37 0.90 14.42
N GLY A 215 1.71 -0.19 15.10
CA GLY A 215 1.54 -1.53 14.56
C GLY A 215 0.04 -1.86 14.45
N VAL A 216 -0.48 -1.94 13.22
CA VAL A 216 -1.85 -2.39 12.97
C VAL A 216 -1.85 -3.90 13.02
N GLU A 217 -2.61 -4.45 13.98
CA GLU A 217 -2.68 -5.88 14.22
C GLU A 217 -3.71 -6.55 13.32
N ILE A 218 -3.25 -7.34 12.36
CA ILE A 218 -4.08 -8.02 11.36
C ILE A 218 -4.11 -9.52 11.65
N SER A 219 -5.31 -10.09 11.79
CA SER A 219 -5.48 -11.54 11.95
C SER A 219 -5.35 -12.30 10.64
N HIS A 220 -5.10 -13.60 10.71
CA HIS A 220 -5.14 -14.48 9.53
C HIS A 220 -6.48 -14.37 8.81
N HIS A 221 -7.60 -14.40 9.55
CA HIS A 221 -8.94 -14.28 8.97
C HIS A 221 -9.18 -12.92 8.32
N ALA A 222 -8.75 -11.80 8.92
CA ALA A 222 -8.92 -10.48 8.30
C ALA A 222 -8.13 -10.37 6.99
N TYR A 223 -6.95 -11.00 6.95
CA TYR A 223 -6.14 -11.09 5.75
C TYR A 223 -6.80 -11.92 4.65
N VAL A 224 -7.24 -13.13 5.00
CA VAL A 224 -7.96 -14.03 4.09
C VAL A 224 -9.26 -13.39 3.61
N ALA A 225 -9.99 -12.68 4.48
CA ALA A 225 -11.19 -11.94 4.12
C ALA A 225 -10.89 -10.90 3.03
N ASN A 226 -9.85 -10.09 3.22
CA ASN A 226 -9.46 -9.07 2.24
C ASN A 226 -9.09 -9.68 0.88
N CYS A 227 -8.31 -10.76 0.90
CA CYS A 227 -7.89 -11.45 -0.32
C CYS A 227 -9.07 -12.10 -1.05
N THR A 228 -9.93 -12.81 -0.31
CA THR A 228 -11.13 -13.46 -0.85
C THR A 228 -12.10 -12.43 -1.46
N GLN A 229 -12.29 -11.29 -0.78
CA GLN A 229 -13.11 -10.18 -1.27
C GLN A 229 -12.58 -9.62 -2.60
N VAL A 230 -11.27 -9.39 -2.71
CA VAL A 230 -10.64 -8.85 -3.94
C VAL A 230 -10.73 -9.85 -5.09
N VAL A 231 -10.40 -11.12 -4.84
CA VAL A 231 -10.49 -12.19 -5.84
C VAL A 231 -11.94 -12.35 -6.32
N PHE A 232 -12.91 -12.32 -5.40
CA PHE A 232 -14.33 -12.40 -5.76
C PHE A 232 -14.76 -11.32 -6.77
N LEU A 233 -14.40 -10.05 -6.55
CA LEU A 233 -14.76 -8.99 -7.50
C LEU A 233 -14.15 -9.21 -8.89
N SER A 234 -12.94 -9.78 -8.96
CA SER A 234 -12.33 -10.14 -10.24
C SER A 234 -13.04 -11.31 -10.93
N GLN A 235 -13.66 -12.23 -10.18
CA GLN A 235 -14.44 -13.37 -10.67
C GLN A 235 -15.80 -12.98 -11.24
N LEU A 236 -16.30 -11.78 -10.94
CA LEU A 236 -17.53 -11.25 -11.54
C LEU A 236 -17.37 -10.86 -13.01
N ASP A 237 -16.13 -10.80 -13.51
CA ASP A 237 -15.86 -10.60 -14.93
C ASP A 237 -16.26 -11.85 -15.74
N PRO A 238 -17.13 -11.74 -16.76
CA PRO A 238 -17.53 -12.89 -17.58
C PRO A 238 -16.35 -13.61 -18.25
N ASP A 239 -15.25 -12.90 -18.51
CA ASP A 239 -14.03 -13.45 -19.12
C ASP A 239 -12.95 -13.78 -18.09
N HIS A 240 -13.28 -13.87 -16.79
CA HIS A 240 -12.32 -14.02 -15.69
C HIS A 240 -11.28 -15.12 -15.94
N GLU A 241 -11.71 -16.35 -16.26
CA GLU A 241 -10.81 -17.48 -16.47
C GLU A 241 -9.82 -17.22 -17.62
N ALA A 242 -10.32 -16.68 -18.74
CA ALA A 242 -9.49 -16.36 -19.89
C ALA A 242 -8.50 -15.23 -19.58
N LYS A 243 -8.92 -14.23 -18.79
CA LYS A 243 -8.06 -13.12 -18.34
C LYS A 243 -6.97 -13.60 -17.41
N VAL A 244 -7.32 -14.42 -16.40
CA VAL A 244 -6.37 -15.01 -15.46
C VAL A 244 -5.35 -15.89 -16.18
N ALA A 245 -5.77 -16.72 -17.14
CA ALA A 245 -4.89 -17.63 -17.88
C ALA A 245 -3.74 -16.93 -18.62
N ARG A 246 -3.94 -15.66 -19.04
CA ARG A 246 -2.91 -14.84 -19.70
C ARG A 246 -2.38 -13.71 -18.82
N ALA A 247 -2.85 -13.59 -17.58
CA ALA A 247 -2.55 -12.46 -16.73
C ALA A 247 -1.06 -12.42 -16.36
N ARG A 248 -0.50 -11.21 -16.33
CA ARG A 248 0.86 -10.95 -15.87
C ARG A 248 0.86 -9.64 -15.10
N ALA A 249 1.33 -9.67 -13.86
CA ALA A 249 1.37 -8.52 -12.97
C ALA A 249 2.78 -7.94 -12.90
N LEU A 250 2.90 -6.62 -12.77
CA LEU A 250 4.16 -5.92 -12.51
C LEU A 250 4.14 -5.30 -11.11
N ALA A 251 5.02 -5.79 -10.24
CA ALA A 251 5.16 -5.41 -8.85
C ALA A 251 6.27 -4.37 -8.65
N PHE A 252 5.87 -3.13 -8.41
CA PHE A 252 6.75 -2.04 -8.00
C PHE A 252 6.27 -1.37 -6.70
N LEU A 253 5.05 -1.67 -6.24
CA LEU A 253 4.57 -1.21 -4.94
C LEU A 253 5.30 -1.97 -3.82
N PRO A 254 5.58 -1.33 -2.67
CA PRO A 254 6.44 -1.93 -1.67
C PRO A 254 5.81 -3.13 -0.95
N PHE A 255 6.53 -4.24 -0.86
CA PHE A 255 6.08 -5.48 -0.19
C PHE A 255 6.01 -5.38 1.33
N TYR A 256 6.75 -4.45 1.95
CA TYR A 256 6.62 -4.16 3.38
C TYR A 256 5.31 -3.41 3.72
N HIS A 257 4.56 -2.95 2.71
CA HIS A 257 3.30 -2.23 2.87
C HIS A 257 2.13 -3.11 2.40
N ALA A 258 0.99 -2.99 3.09
CA ALA A 258 -0.21 -3.78 2.86
C ALA A 258 -0.62 -3.93 1.39
N TYR A 259 -0.58 -2.84 0.61
CA TYR A 259 -1.00 -2.87 -0.80
C TYR A 259 -0.10 -3.76 -1.68
N GLY A 260 1.22 -3.63 -1.56
CA GLY A 260 2.14 -4.51 -2.29
C GLY A 260 2.07 -5.94 -1.76
N GLN A 261 1.90 -6.09 -0.44
CA GLN A 261 1.81 -7.38 0.23
C GLN A 261 0.57 -8.18 -0.22
N THR A 262 -0.64 -7.63 -0.13
CA THR A 262 -1.88 -8.38 -0.45
C THR A 262 -1.95 -8.74 -1.93
N TYR A 263 -1.61 -7.84 -2.84
CA TYR A 263 -1.75 -8.11 -4.26
C TYR A 263 -0.65 -9.04 -4.79
N PHE A 264 0.62 -8.72 -4.54
CA PHE A 264 1.74 -9.38 -5.20
C PHE A 264 2.28 -10.60 -4.45
N ILE A 265 2.05 -10.71 -3.14
CA ILE A 265 2.47 -11.88 -2.35
C ILE A 265 1.33 -12.90 -2.20
N ALA A 266 0.07 -12.45 -2.13
CA ALA A 266 -1.08 -13.31 -1.90
C ALA A 266 -2.02 -13.47 -3.11
N ASN A 267 -2.69 -12.39 -3.56
CA ASN A 267 -3.80 -12.48 -4.52
C ASN A 267 -3.40 -12.97 -5.92
N TYR A 268 -2.30 -12.46 -6.48
CA TYR A 268 -1.83 -12.94 -7.78
C TYR A 268 -1.28 -14.38 -7.67
N PRO A 269 -0.43 -14.71 -6.67
CA PRO A 269 0.04 -16.08 -6.54
C PRO A 269 -1.06 -17.12 -6.28
N SER A 270 -2.10 -16.82 -5.50
CA SER A 270 -3.20 -17.76 -5.24
C SER A 270 -4.04 -18.08 -6.49
N GLN A 271 -4.04 -17.16 -7.46
CA GLN A 271 -4.69 -17.34 -8.77
C GLN A 271 -3.72 -17.87 -9.84
N ARG A 272 -2.50 -18.27 -9.46
CA ARG A 272 -1.41 -18.69 -10.36
C ARG A 272 -1.01 -17.63 -11.39
N ILE A 273 -1.14 -16.34 -11.05
CA ILE A 273 -0.72 -15.23 -11.91
C ILE A 273 0.76 -14.91 -11.65
N PRO A 274 1.64 -14.91 -12.68
CA PRO A 274 3.04 -14.54 -12.55
C PRO A 274 3.21 -13.04 -12.21
N VAL A 275 4.13 -12.77 -11.29
CA VAL A 275 4.48 -11.44 -10.81
C VAL A 275 5.92 -11.11 -11.20
N TYR A 276 6.08 -10.10 -12.07
CA TYR A 276 7.36 -9.51 -12.42
C TYR A 276 7.69 -8.41 -11.41
N ILE A 277 8.82 -8.50 -10.74
CA ILE A 277 9.18 -7.69 -9.58
C ILE A 277 10.24 -6.68 -10.00
N MET A 278 9.94 -5.40 -9.78
CA MET A 278 10.88 -4.31 -9.85
C MET A 278 11.42 -4.02 -8.44
N PRO A 279 12.71 -4.25 -8.16
CA PRO A 279 13.29 -3.95 -6.86
C PRO A 279 13.18 -2.46 -6.49
N LYS A 280 13.28 -1.61 -7.51
CA LYS A 280 13.12 -0.16 -7.42
C LYS A 280 12.29 0.32 -8.61
N PHE A 281 11.38 1.25 -8.37
CA PHE A 281 10.61 1.87 -9.44
C PHE A 281 11.51 2.77 -10.29
N ASP A 282 11.47 2.55 -11.60
CA ASP A 282 12.04 3.40 -12.64
C ASP A 282 11.01 3.46 -13.76
N PHE A 283 10.61 4.67 -14.16
CA PHE A 283 9.49 4.84 -15.09
C PHE A 283 9.79 4.33 -16.50
N LEU A 284 11.03 4.45 -16.99
CA LEU A 284 11.38 3.98 -18.33
C LEU A 284 11.46 2.46 -18.35
N LYS A 285 12.08 1.85 -17.33
CA LYS A 285 12.07 0.39 -17.17
C LYS A 285 10.66 -0.16 -16.98
N PHE A 286 9.79 0.57 -16.27
CA PHE A 286 8.39 0.19 -16.10
C PHE A 286 7.69 0.05 -17.46
N LEU A 287 7.85 1.03 -18.37
CA LEU A 287 7.33 0.95 -19.73
C LEU A 287 7.98 -0.20 -20.53
N GLU A 288 9.30 -0.36 -20.44
CA GLU A 288 10.03 -1.45 -21.11
C GLU A 288 9.53 -2.83 -20.66
N HIS A 289 9.34 -3.02 -19.36
CA HIS A 289 8.86 -4.29 -18.79
C HIS A 289 7.42 -4.59 -19.18
N ILE A 290 6.55 -3.57 -19.29
CA ILE A 290 5.19 -3.73 -19.81
C ILE A 290 5.24 -4.30 -21.22
N GLU A 291 6.01 -3.67 -22.11
CA GLU A 291 6.12 -4.09 -23.51
C GLU A 291 6.78 -5.47 -23.65
N LYS A 292 7.93 -5.66 -23.01
CA LYS A 292 8.74 -6.89 -23.09
C LYS A 292 8.01 -8.12 -22.56
N TYR A 293 7.35 -7.99 -21.40
CA TYR A 293 6.70 -9.12 -20.74
C TYR A 293 5.20 -9.21 -21.02
N ARG A 294 4.65 -8.26 -21.80
CA ARG A 294 3.22 -8.12 -22.09
C ARG A 294 2.39 -8.13 -20.82
N ILE A 295 2.74 -7.24 -19.89
CA ILE A 295 2.02 -7.07 -18.61
C ILE A 295 0.56 -6.74 -18.91
N THR A 296 -0.36 -7.34 -18.16
CA THR A 296 -1.81 -7.17 -18.35
C THR A 296 -2.51 -6.51 -17.18
N ALA A 297 -1.93 -6.60 -15.97
CA ALA A 297 -2.53 -6.08 -14.76
C ALA A 297 -1.58 -5.13 -14.02
N LEU A 298 -2.07 -3.93 -13.73
CA LEU A 298 -1.35 -2.90 -13.01
C LEU A 298 -2.12 -2.45 -11.76
N ALA A 299 -1.51 -2.64 -10.59
CA ALA A 299 -1.90 -1.97 -9.36
C ALA A 299 -0.96 -0.77 -9.14
N CYS A 300 -1.49 0.44 -9.30
CA CYS A 300 -0.73 1.69 -9.32
C CYS A 300 -1.09 2.62 -8.15
N VAL A 301 -0.32 3.71 -8.08
CA VAL A 301 -0.56 4.86 -7.21
C VAL A 301 -0.57 6.13 -8.06
N PRO A 302 -1.22 7.23 -7.61
CA PRO A 302 -1.40 8.42 -8.43
C PRO A 302 -0.13 8.97 -9.09
N PRO A 303 1.06 9.01 -8.43
CA PRO A 303 2.28 9.48 -9.10
C PRO A 303 2.65 8.68 -10.36
N VAL A 304 2.38 7.37 -10.39
CA VAL A 304 2.63 6.53 -11.57
C VAL A 304 1.62 6.84 -12.67
N ILE A 305 0.35 7.11 -12.30
CA ILE A 305 -0.69 7.49 -13.26
C ILE A 305 -0.41 8.87 -13.86
N VAL A 306 0.05 9.82 -13.04
CA VAL A 306 0.50 11.15 -13.52
C VAL A 306 1.69 10.99 -14.49
N ALA A 307 2.66 10.14 -14.16
CA ALA A 307 3.79 9.88 -15.05
C ALA A 307 3.35 9.24 -16.37
N LEU A 308 2.41 8.29 -16.35
CA LEU A 308 1.80 7.71 -17.56
C LEU A 308 1.14 8.80 -18.40
N ALA A 309 0.27 9.63 -17.79
CA ALA A 309 -0.45 10.68 -18.49
C ALA A 309 0.49 11.72 -19.14
N LYS A 310 1.48 12.21 -18.38
CA LYS A 310 2.26 13.40 -18.76
C LYS A 310 3.60 13.11 -19.44
N HIS A 311 4.23 11.96 -19.21
CA HIS A 311 5.60 11.72 -19.68
C HIS A 311 5.63 11.30 -21.18
N PRO A 312 6.43 11.97 -22.05
CA PRO A 312 6.42 11.69 -23.50
C PRO A 312 6.75 10.25 -23.89
N ALA A 313 7.56 9.54 -23.07
CA ALA A 313 7.89 8.13 -23.33
C ALA A 313 6.66 7.21 -23.27
N ALA A 314 5.63 7.54 -22.47
CA ALA A 314 4.43 6.71 -22.36
C ALA A 314 3.67 6.62 -23.68
N ARG A 315 3.62 7.71 -24.45
CA ARG A 315 2.99 7.76 -25.79
C ARG A 315 3.74 6.95 -26.85
N LYS A 316 5.00 6.59 -26.59
CA LYS A 316 5.85 5.80 -27.50
C LYS A 316 5.87 4.31 -27.17
N ALA A 317 5.55 3.93 -25.93
CA ALA A 317 5.60 2.55 -25.47
C ALA A 317 4.40 1.73 -25.99
N ASP A 318 4.60 0.43 -26.21
CA ASP A 318 3.48 -0.49 -26.47
C ASP A 318 2.77 -0.89 -25.16
N LEU A 319 1.68 -0.20 -24.83
CA LEU A 319 0.83 -0.50 -23.68
C LEU A 319 -0.40 -1.34 -24.04
N SER A 320 -0.42 -1.97 -25.22
CA SER A 320 -1.62 -2.68 -25.73
C SER A 320 -1.96 -3.97 -24.99
N SER A 321 -1.05 -4.53 -24.19
CA SER A 321 -1.31 -5.72 -23.38
C SER A 321 -2.08 -5.44 -22.08
N ILE A 322 -2.20 -4.17 -21.68
CA ILE A 322 -2.88 -3.80 -20.44
C ILE A 322 -4.38 -4.05 -20.56
N GLU A 323 -4.92 -4.81 -19.62
CA GLU A 323 -6.35 -5.15 -19.54
C GLU A 323 -7.00 -4.60 -18.26
N THR A 324 -6.22 -4.50 -17.18
CA THR A 324 -6.70 -3.93 -15.91
C THR A 324 -5.69 -2.95 -15.34
N ILE A 325 -6.17 -1.78 -14.93
CA ILE A 325 -5.38 -0.78 -14.23
C ILE A 325 -6.21 -0.20 -13.08
N GLY A 326 -5.62 -0.23 -11.89
CA GLY A 326 -6.19 0.34 -10.67
C GLY A 326 -5.25 1.36 -10.05
N SER A 327 -5.80 2.38 -9.41
CA SER A 327 -5.06 3.34 -8.59
C SER A 327 -5.63 3.39 -7.18
N GLY A 328 -4.76 3.41 -6.18
CA GLY A 328 -5.16 3.54 -4.78
C GLY A 328 -4.19 4.39 -3.95
N ALA A 329 -4.36 4.36 -2.63
CA ALA A 329 -3.53 5.03 -1.61
C ALA A 329 -3.61 6.56 -1.53
N ALA A 330 -3.95 7.27 -2.62
CA ALA A 330 -4.14 8.72 -2.62
C ALA A 330 -5.18 9.15 -3.68
N PRO A 331 -5.77 10.36 -3.54
CA PRO A 331 -6.70 10.89 -4.53
C PRO A 331 -6.06 11.01 -5.92
N LEU A 332 -6.84 10.77 -6.97
CA LEU A 332 -6.45 10.97 -8.36
C LEU A 332 -7.47 11.86 -9.07
N ALA A 333 -6.95 12.87 -9.78
CA ALA A 333 -7.77 13.78 -10.57
C ALA A 333 -8.38 13.08 -11.80
N ALA A 334 -9.66 13.37 -12.07
CA ALA A 334 -10.41 12.75 -13.16
C ALA A 334 -9.82 13.06 -14.55
N GLU A 335 -9.18 14.20 -14.74
CA GLU A 335 -8.52 14.55 -16.00
C GLU A 335 -7.25 13.73 -16.22
N THR A 336 -6.40 13.60 -15.19
CA THR A 336 -5.22 12.72 -15.24
C THR A 336 -5.61 11.27 -15.51
N ALA A 337 -6.70 10.78 -14.92
CA ALA A 337 -7.23 9.45 -15.19
C ALA A 337 -7.60 9.29 -16.68
N ARG A 338 -8.37 10.24 -17.24
CA ARG A 338 -8.76 10.23 -18.66
C ARG A 338 -7.57 10.31 -19.61
N GLU A 339 -6.56 11.14 -19.29
CA GLU A 339 -5.35 11.22 -20.11
C GLU A 339 -4.58 9.88 -20.09
N CYS A 340 -4.46 9.24 -18.93
CA CYS A 340 -3.86 7.91 -18.82
C CYS A 340 -4.67 6.86 -19.61
N GLU A 341 -6.00 6.86 -19.51
CA GLU A 341 -6.88 5.95 -20.24
C GLU A 341 -6.68 6.06 -21.76
N SER A 342 -6.43 7.27 -22.27
CA SER A 342 -6.21 7.52 -23.70
C SER A 342 -4.99 6.80 -24.29
N LEU A 343 -4.08 6.30 -23.45
CA LEU A 343 -2.89 5.55 -23.86
C LEU A 343 -3.20 4.08 -24.19
N PHE A 344 -4.27 3.52 -23.63
CA PHE A 344 -4.57 2.10 -23.76
C PHE A 344 -5.37 1.84 -25.05
N LYS A 345 -4.81 0.99 -25.92
CA LYS A 345 -5.43 0.61 -27.20
C LYS A 345 -6.54 -0.43 -27.05
N ALA A 346 -6.50 -1.20 -25.96
CA ALA A 346 -7.54 -2.17 -25.64
C ALA A 346 -8.85 -1.42 -25.34
N LYS A 347 -9.91 -1.72 -26.10
CA LYS A 347 -11.23 -1.12 -25.88
C LYS A 347 -11.72 -1.49 -24.48
N GLY A 348 -12.15 -0.49 -23.70
CA GLY A 348 -12.80 -0.70 -22.41
C GLY A 348 -11.88 -0.77 -21.19
N VAL A 349 -10.58 -0.48 -21.32
CA VAL A 349 -9.72 -0.30 -20.15
C VAL A 349 -10.07 1.03 -19.48
N ILE A 350 -10.75 0.94 -18.34
CA ILE A 350 -11.11 2.09 -17.50
C ILE A 350 -10.20 2.06 -16.27
N LEU A 351 -9.59 3.20 -15.98
CA LEU A 351 -8.77 3.34 -14.80
C LEU A 351 -9.67 3.41 -13.57
N SER A 352 -9.62 2.35 -12.78
CA SER A 352 -10.42 2.24 -11.56
C SER A 352 -9.67 2.84 -10.37
N GLN A 353 -10.38 3.59 -9.53
CA GLN A 353 -9.85 3.98 -8.21
C GLN A 353 -10.39 3.04 -7.13
N GLY A 354 -9.55 2.67 -6.18
CA GLY A 354 -9.96 1.90 -5.00
C GLY A 354 -9.60 2.64 -3.72
N TRP A 355 -10.33 2.35 -2.65
CA TRP A 355 -10.04 2.90 -1.33
C TRP A 355 -9.82 1.81 -0.29
N GLY A 356 -8.90 2.11 0.62
CA GLY A 356 -8.70 1.36 1.83
C GLY A 356 -7.52 1.91 2.62
N MET A 357 -7.19 1.22 3.70
CA MET A 357 -6.19 1.61 4.68
C MET A 357 -5.61 0.37 5.35
N THR A 358 -4.50 0.53 6.06
CA THR A 358 -3.88 -0.60 6.78
C THR A 358 -4.84 -1.23 7.78
N GLU A 359 -5.69 -0.43 8.42
CA GLU A 359 -6.66 -0.81 9.45
C GLU A 359 -7.85 -1.61 8.90
N VAL A 360 -8.05 -1.65 7.57
CA VAL A 360 -8.99 -2.56 6.89
C VAL A 360 -8.24 -3.64 6.11
N THR A 361 -7.05 -4.00 6.61
CA THR A 361 -6.05 -4.88 6.00
C THR A 361 -5.42 -4.29 4.74
N CYS A 362 -6.20 -3.90 3.74
CA CYS A 362 -5.74 -3.20 2.54
C CYS A 362 -6.89 -2.49 1.82
N THR A 363 -7.84 -3.25 1.25
CA THR A 363 -8.92 -2.73 0.40
C THR A 363 -10.27 -2.79 1.11
N CYS A 364 -11.08 -1.74 1.05
CA CYS A 364 -12.45 -1.73 1.60
C CYS A 364 -13.49 -1.23 0.59
N MET A 365 -13.08 -0.51 -0.45
CA MET A 365 -13.93 -0.18 -1.59
C MET A 365 -13.18 -0.43 -2.90
N ALA A 366 -13.89 -1.01 -3.86
CA ALA A 366 -13.38 -1.26 -5.21
C ALA A 366 -14.56 -1.36 -6.20
N TRP A 367 -14.22 -1.45 -7.48
CA TRP A 367 -15.21 -1.53 -8.54
C TRP A 367 -15.56 -2.97 -8.88
N GLU A 368 -16.85 -3.26 -9.02
CA GLU A 368 -17.32 -4.40 -9.81
C GLU A 368 -16.93 -4.16 -11.28
N THR A 369 -16.28 -5.15 -11.91
CA THR A 369 -15.73 -5.04 -13.27
C THR A 369 -16.77 -4.62 -14.31
N THR A 370 -18.01 -5.09 -14.20
CA THR A 370 -19.12 -4.76 -15.11
C THR A 370 -19.70 -3.36 -14.90
N ARG A 371 -19.42 -2.71 -13.76
CA ARG A 371 -19.89 -1.36 -13.41
C ARG A 371 -18.81 -0.29 -13.59
N LEU A 372 -17.65 -0.64 -14.14
CA LEU A 372 -16.60 0.32 -14.45
C LEU A 372 -17.14 1.40 -15.39
N LYS A 373 -16.98 2.65 -14.96
CA LYS A 373 -17.33 3.86 -15.70
C LYS A 373 -16.30 4.94 -15.36
N PRO A 374 -16.00 5.88 -16.27
CA PRO A 374 -15.22 7.05 -15.93
C PRO A 374 -15.85 7.76 -14.71
N SER A 375 -15.11 7.83 -13.61
CA SER A 375 -15.62 8.34 -12.33
C SER A 375 -14.48 8.80 -11.43
N GLY A 376 -14.75 9.81 -10.58
CA GLY A 376 -13.89 10.17 -9.45
C GLY A 376 -14.09 9.28 -8.21
N GLY A 377 -15.04 8.34 -8.27
CA GLY A 377 -15.39 7.47 -7.15
C GLY A 377 -14.39 6.34 -6.94
N VAL A 378 -14.41 5.77 -5.74
CA VAL A 378 -13.51 4.68 -5.30
C VAL A 378 -14.20 3.31 -5.31
N GLY A 379 -15.38 3.24 -5.93
CA GLY A 379 -16.18 2.01 -6.08
C GLY A 379 -17.21 1.80 -4.97
N GLU A 380 -17.64 0.56 -4.80
CA GLU A 380 -18.59 0.13 -3.76
C GLU A 380 -17.87 -0.65 -2.64
N LEU A 381 -18.55 -0.82 -1.50
CA LEU A 381 -18.03 -1.61 -0.37
C LEU A 381 -17.73 -3.06 -0.78
N MET A 382 -16.57 -3.57 -0.37
CA MET A 382 -16.19 -4.98 -0.57
C MET A 382 -17.23 -5.94 0.05
N PRO A 383 -17.36 -7.18 -0.46
CA PRO A 383 -18.30 -8.16 0.09
C PRO A 383 -18.24 -8.30 1.60
N ASN A 384 -19.39 -8.44 2.27
CA ASN A 384 -19.51 -8.53 3.73
C ASN A 384 -19.08 -7.26 4.50
N CYS A 385 -18.69 -6.16 3.84
CA CYS A 385 -18.45 -4.87 4.49
C CYS A 385 -19.73 -4.02 4.56
N ALA A 386 -19.75 -3.09 5.51
CA ALA A 386 -20.77 -2.08 5.65
C ALA A 386 -20.14 -0.72 6.00
N GLY A 387 -20.85 0.37 5.67
CA GLY A 387 -20.40 1.73 5.86
C GLY A 387 -21.53 2.67 6.30
N LYS A 388 -21.17 3.76 6.97
CA LYS A 388 -22.08 4.87 7.26
C LYS A 388 -21.30 6.19 7.26
N LEU A 389 -22.02 7.30 7.07
CA LEU A 389 -21.48 8.64 7.20
C LEU A 389 -21.90 9.23 8.55
N MET A 390 -20.96 9.81 9.25
CA MET A 390 -21.21 10.56 10.48
C MET A 390 -20.87 12.03 10.26
N ASP A 391 -21.61 12.94 10.88
CA ASP A 391 -21.18 14.33 11.02
C ASP A 391 -19.89 14.37 11.87
N LEU A 392 -19.18 15.49 11.79
CA LEU A 392 -17.92 15.74 12.51
C LEU A 392 -18.11 15.91 14.01
N ASP A 393 -19.36 16.04 14.48
CA ASP A 393 -19.71 15.89 15.90
C ASP A 393 -19.45 14.45 16.41
N GLY A 394 -19.38 13.46 15.51
CA GLY A 394 -19.19 12.05 15.83
C GLY A 394 -20.43 11.35 16.38
N GLU A 395 -21.58 12.02 16.42
CA GLU A 395 -22.84 11.54 17.01
C GLU A 395 -23.97 11.45 15.97
N THR A 396 -24.03 12.39 15.03
CA THR A 396 -25.13 12.50 14.06
C THR A 396 -24.84 11.64 12.83
N GLU A 397 -25.74 10.70 12.49
CA GLU A 397 -25.63 9.90 11.26
C GLU A 397 -26.23 10.65 10.08
N ILE A 398 -25.45 10.79 9.00
CA ILE A 398 -25.88 11.41 7.75
C ILE A 398 -26.56 10.35 6.89
N GLN A 399 -27.85 10.57 6.55
CA GLN A 399 -28.69 9.60 5.87
C GLN A 399 -29.17 10.01 4.47
N GLU A 400 -28.47 10.95 3.85
CA GLU A 400 -28.81 11.49 2.53
C GLU A 400 -27.64 11.32 1.56
N ALA A 401 -27.96 11.15 0.28
CA ALA A 401 -26.96 11.10 -0.79
C ALA A 401 -26.26 12.45 -0.95
N ASN A 402 -25.03 12.45 -1.44
CA ASN A 402 -24.22 13.64 -1.74
C ASN A 402 -23.91 14.56 -0.54
N GLN A 403 -24.29 14.18 0.68
CA GLN A 403 -23.86 14.85 1.90
C GLN A 403 -22.48 14.34 2.34
N ARG A 404 -21.63 15.24 2.82
CA ARG A 404 -20.25 14.92 3.25
C ARG A 404 -20.22 14.62 4.75
N GLY A 405 -19.56 13.52 5.11
CA GLY A 405 -19.35 13.14 6.51
C GLY A 405 -18.08 12.32 6.71
N GLU A 406 -17.72 12.07 7.96
CA GLU A 406 -16.71 11.09 8.32
C GLU A 406 -17.20 9.68 7.92
N LEU A 407 -16.42 9.01 7.08
CA LEU A 407 -16.67 7.62 6.71
C LEU A 407 -16.37 6.69 7.89
N TRP A 408 -17.35 5.92 8.32
CA TRP A 408 -17.16 4.81 9.26
C TRP A 408 -17.42 3.49 8.56
N VAL A 409 -16.53 2.52 8.73
CA VAL A 409 -16.62 1.21 8.05
C VAL A 409 -16.53 0.04 9.02
N THR A 410 -17.11 -1.09 8.63
CA THR A 410 -17.00 -2.37 9.35
C THR A 410 -16.95 -3.53 8.36
N GLY A 411 -16.37 -4.66 8.75
CA GLY A 411 -16.25 -5.83 7.91
C GLY A 411 -15.28 -6.88 8.48
N PRO A 412 -15.20 -8.07 7.86
CA PRO A 412 -14.32 -9.15 8.32
C PRO A 412 -12.83 -8.85 8.10
N ASN A 413 -12.50 -7.92 7.21
CA ASN A 413 -11.15 -7.42 6.91
C ASN A 413 -10.62 -6.37 7.90
N LEU A 414 -11.38 -6.07 8.96
CA LEU A 414 -11.04 -5.04 9.94
C LEU A 414 -9.91 -5.50 10.89
N LEU A 415 -9.03 -4.58 11.29
CA LEU A 415 -7.99 -4.84 12.28
C LEU A 415 -8.53 -5.41 13.60
N LYS A 416 -7.68 -6.17 14.30
CA LYS A 416 -7.93 -6.55 15.70
C LYS A 416 -7.84 -5.32 16.60
N GLY A 417 -6.77 -4.55 16.44
CA GLY A 417 -6.51 -3.31 17.14
C GLY A 417 -5.13 -2.76 16.78
N TYR A 418 -4.68 -1.74 17.49
CA TYR A 418 -3.29 -1.32 17.46
C TYR A 418 -2.50 -2.09 18.53
N TRP A 419 -1.39 -2.68 18.10
CA TRP A 419 -0.51 -3.48 18.94
C TRP A 419 -0.05 -2.73 20.19
N ASN A 420 -0.35 -3.29 21.36
CA ASN A 420 -0.05 -2.70 22.68
C ASN A 420 -0.52 -1.25 22.85
N LYS A 421 -1.60 -0.83 22.15
CA LYS A 421 -2.17 0.53 22.25
C LYS A 421 -3.71 0.47 22.36
N PRO A 422 -4.25 0.01 23.49
CA PRO A 422 -5.71 -0.10 23.68
C PRO A 422 -6.42 1.25 23.59
N GLU A 423 -5.82 2.35 24.04
CA GLU A 423 -6.42 3.70 23.98
C GLU A 423 -6.52 4.19 22.54
N ALA A 424 -5.47 3.97 21.73
CA ALA A 424 -5.51 4.29 20.30
C ALA A 424 -6.53 3.41 19.55
N THR A 425 -6.74 2.19 20.04
CA THR A 425 -7.72 1.26 19.47
C THR A 425 -9.13 1.74 19.77
N SER A 426 -9.46 2.04 21.03
CA SER A 426 -10.79 2.50 21.44
C SER A 426 -11.14 3.88 20.89
N SER A 427 -10.16 4.75 20.63
CA SER A 427 -10.39 6.04 19.97
C SER A 427 -10.70 5.92 18.47
N THR A 428 -10.29 4.82 17.84
CA THR A 428 -10.35 4.62 16.39
C THR A 428 -11.42 3.61 15.99
N VAL A 429 -11.68 2.61 16.84
CA VAL A 429 -12.70 1.58 16.65
C VAL A 429 -13.72 1.71 17.78
N VAL A 430 -14.93 2.13 17.42
CA VAL A 430 -16.04 2.29 18.36
C VAL A 430 -17.03 1.14 18.17
N THR A 431 -17.53 0.60 19.28
CA THR A 431 -18.54 -0.45 19.24
C THR A 431 -19.90 0.17 19.48
N ASP A 432 -20.85 -0.05 18.56
CA ASP A 432 -22.22 0.43 18.75
C ASP A 432 -23.01 -0.44 19.75
N ARG A 433 -24.24 -0.02 20.07
CA ARG A 433 -25.12 -0.74 21.00
C ARG A 433 -25.48 -2.16 20.52
N GLY A 434 -25.37 -2.42 19.22
CA GLY A 434 -25.58 -3.74 18.63
C GLY A 434 -24.34 -4.64 18.65
N GLY A 435 -23.22 -4.16 19.20
CA GLY A 435 -21.96 -4.90 19.24
C GLY A 435 -21.13 -4.80 17.96
N THR A 436 -21.52 -3.97 16.99
CA THR A 436 -20.76 -3.81 15.73
C THR A 436 -19.57 -2.91 15.95
N ARG A 437 -18.37 -3.39 15.58
CA ARG A 437 -17.14 -2.60 15.60
C ARG A 437 -17.05 -1.72 14.35
N TRP A 438 -17.13 -0.41 14.54
CA TRP A 438 -17.00 0.60 13.49
C TRP A 438 -15.63 1.26 13.56
N LEU A 439 -14.89 1.21 12.46
CA LEU A 439 -13.66 1.96 12.28
C LEU A 439 -13.99 3.38 11.83
N ARG A 440 -13.58 4.35 12.65
CA ARG A 440 -13.53 5.77 12.31
C ARG A 440 -12.32 6.01 11.41
N THR A 441 -12.56 6.23 10.12
CA THR A 441 -11.47 6.28 9.12
C THR A 441 -10.65 7.56 9.22
N GLY A 442 -11.26 8.64 9.74
CA GLY A 442 -10.71 9.98 9.67
C GLY A 442 -10.72 10.58 8.26
N ASP A 443 -11.46 9.97 7.33
CA ASP A 443 -11.60 10.43 5.95
C ASP A 443 -13.03 10.96 5.72
N ILE A 444 -13.14 12.09 5.02
CA ILE A 444 -14.41 12.66 4.58
C ILE A 444 -14.84 11.96 3.30
N ALA A 445 -16.06 11.47 3.27
CA ALA A 445 -16.63 10.84 2.10
C ALA A 445 -18.07 11.31 1.84
N TYR A 446 -18.56 10.99 0.64
CA TYR A 446 -19.97 10.99 0.31
C TYR A 446 -20.29 9.81 -0.62
N LEU A 447 -21.56 9.53 -0.83
CA LEU A 447 -22.06 8.50 -1.73
C LEU A 447 -23.06 9.06 -2.75
N GLU A 448 -23.04 8.54 -3.97
CA GLU A 448 -23.88 9.01 -5.10
C GLU A 448 -25.39 8.83 -4.82
N GLU A 449 -25.74 7.70 -4.20
CA GLU A 449 -27.12 7.32 -3.85
C GLU A 449 -27.18 6.67 -2.47
N TYR A 450 -28.18 6.98 -1.63
CA TYR A 450 -28.29 6.41 -0.28
C TYR A 450 -28.91 5.01 -0.27
N LYS A 451 -28.19 4.03 -0.82
CA LYS A 451 -28.59 2.62 -0.93
C LYS A 451 -27.40 1.66 -0.97
N ASP A 452 -27.65 0.38 -0.73
CA ASP A 452 -26.64 -0.67 -0.86
C ASP A 452 -26.02 -0.71 -2.26
N GLY A 453 -24.69 -0.88 -2.32
CA GLY A 453 -23.94 -0.87 -3.58
C GLY A 453 -23.77 0.49 -4.25
N SER A 454 -24.00 1.57 -3.50
CA SER A 454 -23.66 2.92 -3.93
C SER A 454 -22.17 3.09 -4.20
N ILE A 455 -21.85 4.01 -5.12
CA ILE A 455 -20.48 4.43 -5.39
C ILE A 455 -20.10 5.50 -4.38
N TRP A 456 -18.96 5.27 -3.72
CA TRP A 456 -18.39 6.17 -2.73
C TRP A 456 -17.34 7.08 -3.35
N HIS A 457 -17.22 8.28 -2.78
CA HIS A 457 -16.24 9.28 -3.15
C HIS A 457 -15.51 9.76 -1.90
N ILE A 458 -14.18 9.81 -1.96
CA ILE A 458 -13.34 10.27 -0.86
C ILE A 458 -12.92 11.70 -1.16
N VAL A 459 -13.18 12.61 -0.23
CA VAL A 459 -12.91 14.05 -0.39
C VAL A 459 -11.48 14.37 0.08
N ASP A 460 -11.19 14.13 1.36
CA ASP A 460 -9.87 14.31 1.97
C ASP A 460 -9.84 13.70 3.38
N ARG A 461 -8.71 13.80 4.08
CA ARG A 461 -8.63 13.42 5.49
C ARG A 461 -9.00 14.60 6.38
N ILE A 462 -9.75 14.34 7.45
CA ILE A 462 -10.18 15.35 8.44
C ILE A 462 -8.99 16.21 8.92
N LYS A 463 -7.87 15.57 9.23
CA LYS A 463 -6.68 16.25 9.76
C LYS A 463 -5.90 17.09 8.75
N GLU A 464 -6.18 16.92 7.46
CA GLU A 464 -5.51 17.67 6.39
C GLU A 464 -6.36 18.85 5.91
N LEU A 465 -7.65 18.91 6.28
CA LEU A 465 -8.52 20.03 5.95
C LEU A 465 -7.98 21.36 6.50
N ILE A 466 -7.96 22.36 5.63
CA ILE A 466 -7.54 23.73 5.93
C ILE A 466 -8.77 24.51 6.37
N LYS A 467 -8.70 25.20 7.52
CA LYS A 467 -9.81 25.94 8.11
C LYS A 467 -9.74 27.43 7.75
N VAL A 468 -10.29 27.79 6.59
CA VAL A 468 -10.28 29.17 6.08
C VAL A 468 -11.55 29.90 6.50
N LYS A 469 -11.46 30.77 7.51
CA LYS A 469 -12.59 31.58 8.01
C LYS A 469 -13.86 30.76 8.28
N GLY A 470 -13.68 29.61 8.96
CA GLY A 470 -14.76 28.67 9.27
C GLY A 470 -15.14 27.71 8.14
N ASN A 471 -14.60 27.88 6.93
CA ASN A 471 -14.81 26.93 5.83
C ASN A 471 -13.74 25.84 5.87
N GLN A 472 -14.14 24.60 5.59
CA GLN A 472 -13.21 23.48 5.42
C GLN A 472 -12.81 23.37 3.94
N VAL A 473 -11.52 23.55 3.68
CA VAL A 473 -10.93 23.42 2.34
C VAL A 473 -10.12 22.14 2.29
N ALA A 474 -10.44 21.28 1.33
CA ALA A 474 -9.71 20.04 1.07
C ALA A 474 -8.46 20.34 0.22
N PRO A 475 -7.23 20.14 0.74
CA PRO A 475 -6.02 20.23 -0.07
C PRO A 475 -6.07 19.39 -1.35
N ALA A 476 -6.59 18.17 -1.29
CA ALA A 476 -6.67 17.27 -2.44
C ALA A 476 -7.49 17.84 -3.60
N GLU A 477 -8.55 18.61 -3.30
CA GLU A 477 -9.35 19.30 -4.31
C GLU A 477 -8.50 20.35 -5.05
N LEU A 478 -7.72 21.14 -4.31
CA LEU A 478 -6.86 22.17 -4.89
C LEU A 478 -5.68 21.58 -5.66
N GLU A 479 -5.13 20.47 -5.19
CA GLU A 479 -4.10 19.70 -5.89
C GLU A 479 -4.62 19.16 -7.22
N GLY A 480 -5.84 18.63 -7.25
CA GLY A 480 -6.48 18.19 -8.49
C GLY A 480 -6.57 19.31 -9.51
N VAL A 481 -7.09 20.48 -9.11
CA VAL A 481 -7.18 21.66 -10.00
C VAL A 481 -5.78 22.11 -10.45
N LEU A 482 -4.79 22.16 -9.55
CA LEU A 482 -3.42 22.54 -9.93
C LEU A 482 -2.81 21.59 -10.97
N LEU A 483 -3.10 20.29 -10.88
CA LEU A 483 -2.58 19.29 -11.82
C LEU A 483 -3.17 19.43 -13.23
N ASP A 484 -4.30 20.13 -13.40
CA ASP A 484 -4.89 20.47 -14.70
C ASP A 484 -4.13 21.61 -15.41
N HIS A 485 -3.23 22.32 -14.72
CA HIS A 485 -2.40 23.35 -15.34
C HIS A 485 -1.28 22.71 -16.19
N PRO A 486 -1.11 23.07 -17.48
CA PRO A 486 -0.16 22.41 -18.39
C PRO A 486 1.31 22.53 -17.95
N ASP A 487 1.66 23.64 -17.30
CA ASP A 487 3.00 23.88 -16.78
C ASP A 487 3.29 23.25 -15.41
N ILE A 488 2.34 22.50 -14.82
CA ILE A 488 2.50 21.86 -13.52
C ILE A 488 2.68 20.35 -13.69
N ALA A 489 3.82 19.84 -13.21
CA ALA A 489 4.13 18.41 -13.19
C ALA A 489 3.53 17.72 -11.96
N ASP A 490 3.64 18.36 -10.79
CA ASP A 490 3.17 17.82 -9.51
C ASP A 490 2.81 18.96 -8.55
N ALA A 491 1.91 18.70 -7.60
CA ALA A 491 1.46 19.71 -6.64
C ALA A 491 1.14 19.12 -5.26
N ALA A 492 1.38 19.92 -4.23
CA ALA A 492 0.90 19.67 -2.87
C ALA A 492 0.41 20.96 -2.22
N VAL A 493 -0.73 20.89 -1.53
CA VAL A 493 -1.34 22.02 -0.84
C VAL A 493 -1.34 21.79 0.66
N VAL A 494 -0.98 22.81 1.44
CA VAL A 494 -1.05 22.77 2.90
C VAL A 494 -1.69 24.04 3.42
N GLY A 495 -2.26 23.97 4.62
CA GLY A 495 -2.66 25.16 5.36
C GLY A 495 -1.45 25.85 5.95
N VAL A 496 -1.42 27.18 5.83
CA VAL A 496 -0.47 28.05 6.52
C VAL A 496 -1.24 29.11 7.29
N THR A 497 -0.83 29.36 8.53
CA THR A 497 -1.39 30.43 9.36
C THR A 497 -0.70 31.74 9.02
N ILE A 498 -1.47 32.76 8.66
CA ILE A 498 -1.00 34.13 8.41
C ILE A 498 -1.92 35.06 9.22
N LYS A 499 -1.34 35.80 10.17
CA LYS A 499 -2.07 36.73 11.05
C LYS A 499 -3.25 36.05 11.78
N GLY A 500 -3.03 34.81 12.25
CA GLY A 500 -4.02 34.04 12.99
C GLY A 500 -5.11 33.35 12.16
N GLU A 501 -5.11 33.52 10.84
CA GLU A 501 -6.05 32.88 9.91
C GLU A 501 -5.34 31.84 9.05
N GLU A 502 -5.99 30.71 8.78
CA GLU A 502 -5.42 29.66 7.92
C GLU A 502 -5.75 29.93 6.44
N TYR A 503 -4.74 29.79 5.57
CA TYR A 503 -4.87 29.96 4.14
C TYR A 503 -4.22 28.79 3.37
N PRO A 504 -4.76 28.41 2.20
CA PRO A 504 -4.11 27.42 1.35
C PRO A 504 -2.81 27.96 0.74
N ARG A 505 -1.72 27.20 0.85
CA ARG A 505 -0.42 27.41 0.18
C ARG A 505 -0.09 26.19 -0.68
N ALA A 506 0.36 26.42 -1.91
CA ALA A 506 0.77 25.35 -2.81
C ALA A 506 2.30 25.27 -2.95
N TYR A 507 2.82 24.04 -2.97
CA TYR A 507 4.17 23.70 -3.41
C TYR A 507 4.05 22.97 -4.75
N VAL A 508 4.68 23.51 -5.78
CA VAL A 508 4.47 23.12 -7.18
C VAL A 508 5.79 22.71 -7.79
N GLN A 509 5.81 21.53 -8.40
CA GLN A 509 6.86 21.12 -9.32
C GLN A 509 6.42 21.52 -10.74
N ILE A 510 7.19 22.36 -11.42
CA ILE A 510 6.88 22.78 -12.79
C ILE A 510 7.32 21.74 -13.82
N SER A 511 6.60 21.66 -14.93
CA SER A 511 6.95 20.82 -16.07
C SER A 511 8.31 21.23 -16.65
N PRO A 512 9.16 20.28 -17.07
CA PRO A 512 10.46 20.60 -17.67
C PRO A 512 10.33 21.57 -18.85
N GLY A 513 11.04 22.70 -18.77
CA GLY A 513 11.03 23.73 -19.82
C GLY A 513 9.89 24.75 -19.73
N ALA A 514 8.96 24.60 -18.79
CA ALA A 514 7.91 25.59 -18.56
C ALA A 514 8.48 26.93 -18.07
N LYS A 515 7.85 28.03 -18.48
CA LYS A 515 8.22 29.41 -18.10
C LYS A 515 7.02 30.12 -17.47
N VAL A 516 6.67 29.72 -16.25
CA VAL A 516 5.56 30.27 -15.47
C VAL A 516 6.07 30.86 -14.15
N LYS A 517 5.37 31.86 -13.60
CA LYS A 517 5.69 32.44 -12.28
C LYS A 517 4.66 32.02 -11.25
N GLU A 518 5.04 32.02 -9.98
CA GLU A 518 4.19 31.64 -8.84
C GLU A 518 2.87 32.43 -8.82
N LYS A 519 2.95 33.75 -9.06
CA LYS A 519 1.78 34.62 -9.11
C LYS A 519 0.81 34.24 -10.23
N ASP A 520 1.33 33.80 -11.38
CA ASP A 520 0.50 33.51 -12.55
C ASP A 520 -0.33 32.25 -12.29
N ILE A 521 0.23 31.27 -11.57
CA ILE A 521 -0.50 30.08 -11.08
C ILE A 521 -1.54 30.48 -10.03
N ALA A 522 -1.19 31.35 -9.08
CA ALA A 522 -2.14 31.81 -8.06
C ALA A 522 -3.34 32.53 -8.70
N PHE A 523 -3.10 33.42 -9.66
CA PHE A 523 -4.15 34.11 -10.43
C PHE A 523 -4.98 33.13 -11.26
N TRP A 524 -4.33 32.19 -11.96
CA TRP A 524 -5.03 31.16 -12.72
C TRP A 524 -5.98 30.32 -11.84
N MET A 525 -5.57 30.00 -10.61
CA MET A 525 -6.41 29.30 -9.64
C MET A 525 -7.64 30.12 -9.22
N GLU A 526 -7.57 31.45 -9.17
CA GLU A 526 -8.68 32.30 -8.71
C GLU A 526 -9.94 32.18 -9.57
N ASP A 527 -9.79 31.84 -10.85
CA ASP A 527 -10.88 31.64 -11.81
C ASP A 527 -11.48 30.23 -11.75
N LYS A 528 -10.87 29.32 -10.99
CA LYS A 528 -11.27 27.90 -10.89
C LYS A 528 -11.87 27.53 -9.54
N VAL A 529 -11.60 28.32 -8.50
CA VAL A 529 -12.04 28.01 -7.14
C VAL A 529 -12.73 29.19 -6.45
N THR A 530 -13.59 28.88 -5.49
CA THR A 530 -14.25 29.89 -4.65
C THR A 530 -13.25 30.70 -3.83
N ARG A 531 -13.62 31.91 -3.40
CA ARG A 531 -12.69 32.87 -2.75
C ARG A 531 -11.93 32.28 -1.55
N TYR A 532 -12.59 31.50 -0.71
CA TYR A 532 -11.98 30.89 0.48
C TYR A 532 -11.05 29.70 0.16
N LYS A 533 -11.05 29.21 -1.10
CA LYS A 533 -10.17 28.15 -1.60
C LYS A 533 -8.92 28.67 -2.33
N ARG A 534 -8.84 29.99 -2.56
CA ARG A 534 -7.72 30.62 -3.28
C ARG A 534 -6.40 30.42 -2.52
N LEU A 535 -5.30 30.35 -3.26
CA LEU A 535 -3.94 30.13 -2.74
C LEU A 535 -3.36 31.40 -2.08
N GLN A 536 -4.09 31.97 -1.12
CA GLN A 536 -3.69 33.20 -0.41
C GLN A 536 -2.49 32.97 0.52
N GLY A 537 -2.17 31.70 0.82
CA GLY A 537 -0.94 31.30 1.47
C GLY A 537 0.28 31.30 0.52
N GLY A 538 0.09 31.55 -0.77
CA GLY A 538 1.13 31.63 -1.79
C GLY A 538 1.34 30.34 -2.59
N VAL A 539 2.19 30.46 -3.62
CA VAL A 539 2.69 29.34 -4.44
C VAL A 539 4.21 29.34 -4.32
N VAL A 540 4.81 28.15 -4.20
CA VAL A 540 6.27 27.97 -4.08
C VAL A 540 6.72 26.90 -5.05
N PHE A 541 7.76 27.18 -5.83
CA PHE A 541 8.37 26.17 -6.68
C PHE A 541 9.30 25.24 -5.90
N VAL A 542 9.19 23.94 -6.18
CA VAL A 542 10.02 22.88 -5.59
C VAL A 542 10.55 21.96 -6.68
N ASP A 543 11.74 21.40 -6.45
CA ASP A 543 12.33 20.42 -7.38
C ASP A 543 11.47 19.14 -7.45
N ALA A 544 10.90 18.73 -6.32
CA ALA A 544 9.98 17.60 -6.21
C ALA A 544 9.04 17.77 -5.02
N VAL A 545 7.79 17.31 -5.16
CA VAL A 545 6.85 17.23 -4.05
C VAL A 545 7.25 16.07 -3.13
N PRO A 546 7.45 16.28 -1.81
CA PRO A 546 7.89 15.23 -0.90
C PRO A 546 6.75 14.20 -0.70
N LYS A 547 7.00 12.96 -1.11
CA LYS A 547 6.05 11.83 -1.01
C LYS A 547 6.74 10.62 -0.38
N ASN A 548 5.98 9.77 0.31
CA ASN A 548 6.46 8.47 0.73
C ASN A 548 6.47 7.48 -0.46
N PRO A 549 7.05 6.27 -0.32
CA PRO A 549 7.07 5.28 -1.40
C PRO A 549 5.69 4.79 -1.87
N SER A 550 4.62 4.99 -1.09
CA SER A 550 3.24 4.69 -1.52
C SER A 550 2.56 5.88 -2.23
N GLY A 551 3.31 6.96 -2.54
CA GLY A 551 2.84 8.12 -3.27
C GLY A 551 2.10 9.17 -2.42
N LYS A 552 2.01 8.98 -1.10
CA LYS A 552 1.33 9.90 -0.18
C LYS A 552 2.21 11.12 0.12
N ILE A 553 1.64 12.32 -0.02
CA ILE A 553 2.31 13.59 0.29
C ILE A 553 2.71 13.63 1.77
N LEU A 554 3.99 13.95 2.03
CA LEU A 554 4.54 14.15 3.36
C LEU A 554 4.22 15.58 3.87
N ARG A 555 2.92 15.88 4.02
CA ARG A 555 2.40 17.22 4.37
C ARG A 555 3.01 17.83 5.63
N LYS A 556 3.46 17.02 6.58
CA LYS A 556 4.15 17.50 7.78
C LYS A 556 5.42 18.28 7.41
N ILE A 557 6.24 17.74 6.50
CA ILE A 557 7.48 18.41 6.03
C ILE A 557 7.13 19.75 5.37
N LEU A 558 6.09 19.76 4.53
CA LEU A 558 5.65 20.98 3.85
C LEU A 558 5.06 22.03 4.80
N ARG A 559 4.34 21.60 5.86
CA ARG A 559 3.84 22.49 6.91
C ARG A 559 4.96 23.06 7.77
N ASP A 560 5.93 22.23 8.16
CA ASP A 560 7.07 22.68 8.95
C ASP A 560 7.91 23.68 8.13
N ARG A 561 8.13 23.40 6.85
CA ARG A 561 8.72 24.34 5.89
C ARG A 561 7.89 25.63 5.74
N ALA A 562 6.56 25.53 5.62
CA ALA A 562 5.69 26.71 5.52
C ALA A 562 5.76 27.60 6.77
N LYS A 563 5.88 27.01 7.97
CA LYS A 563 6.06 27.77 9.22
C LYS A 563 7.36 28.57 9.23
N GLU A 564 8.42 28.04 8.64
CA GLU A 564 9.70 28.73 8.50
C GLU A 564 9.65 29.83 7.43
N GLU A 565 9.00 29.55 6.29
CA GLU A 565 8.91 30.46 5.14
C GLU A 565 8.00 31.67 5.38
N VAL A 566 6.87 31.47 6.08
CA VAL A 566 5.86 32.52 6.30
C VAL A 566 5.58 32.72 7.79
N GLY A 567 5.23 31.65 8.51
CA GLY A 567 4.86 31.73 9.95
C GLY A 567 3.79 32.80 10.26
N ASP A 568 3.71 33.25 11.52
CA ASP A 568 2.87 34.41 11.91
C ASP A 568 3.52 35.77 11.56
N ARG A 569 4.64 35.78 10.83
CA ARG A 569 5.33 37.01 10.44
C ARG A 569 4.59 37.63 9.26
N GLU A 570 4.69 38.95 9.10
CA GLU A 570 4.26 39.56 7.84
C GLU A 570 5.00 38.86 6.70
N PRO A 571 4.32 38.52 5.60
CA PRO A 571 4.94 37.80 4.50
C PRO A 571 6.24 38.52 4.12
N LEU A 572 7.37 37.79 4.07
CA LEU A 572 8.44 38.19 3.15
C LEU A 572 7.75 38.28 1.82
N ALA A 573 7.51 39.50 1.34
CA ALA A 573 6.62 39.80 0.24
C ALA A 573 6.82 38.80 -0.91
N SER A 574 6.00 37.74 -0.92
CA SER A 574 5.60 37.10 -2.15
C SER A 574 4.89 38.23 -2.87
N LYS A 575 5.49 38.74 -3.94
CA LYS A 575 4.83 39.68 -4.84
C LYS A 575 3.62 38.95 -5.45
N ILE A 576 2.50 39.02 -4.74
CA ILE A 576 1.16 39.06 -5.33
C ILE A 576 1.05 40.42 -6.00
#